data_AF-A0A2N5A301-F1
#
_entry.id   AF-A0A2N5A301-F1
#
_cell.length_a   1.000
_cell.length_b   1.000
_cell.length_c   1.000
_cell.angle_alpha   90.00
_cell.angle_beta   90.00
_cell.angle_gamma   90.00
#
_symmetry.space_group_name_H-M   'P 1'
#
loop_
_entity.id
_entity.type
_entity.pdbx_description
1 polymer ?
#
loop_
_entity_poly.entity_id
_entity_poly.type
_entity_poly.pdbx_seq_one_letter_code
_entity_poly.pdbx_strand_id
1 'polypeptide(L)'
;MGSLFKQIYRYTRPRAYRHNENLWPFTRITRAPSGEISALRYKGKTVPLVSLSALKNSMQGEVLLTATGPSTRNIDFSLLSKTIPVMGVNGAWHLADRLHFSLYTIVDMEFFDKKPDIIRAIVSQPEILLFTTMHGIAKILD
;
A
#
# COMPACT_ATOMS: atom_id res chain seq x y z
N MET A 1 -16.86 12.02 5.32
CA MET A 1 -17.48 12.49 4.05
C MET A 1 -18.97 12.74 4.30
N GLY A 2 -19.46 13.94 3.99
CA GLY A 2 -20.84 14.33 4.30
C GLY A 2 -21.90 13.48 3.57
N SER A 3 -23.10 13.40 4.17
CA SER A 3 -24.25 12.65 3.64
C SER A 3 -24.59 12.99 2.17
N LEU A 4 -24.43 14.26 1.79
CA LEU A 4 -24.76 14.77 0.45
C LEU A 4 -23.97 14.08 -0.67
N PHE A 5 -22.64 14.00 -0.58
CA PHE A 5 -21.83 13.38 -1.63
C PHE A 5 -22.13 11.89 -1.81
N LYS A 6 -22.42 11.18 -0.71
CA LYS A 6 -22.83 9.78 -0.77
C LYS A 6 -24.18 9.61 -1.46
N GLN A 7 -25.14 10.50 -1.21
CA GLN A 7 -26.43 10.48 -1.90
C GLN A 7 -26.23 10.69 -3.40
N ILE A 8 -25.51 11.76 -3.80
CA ILE A 8 -25.21 12.02 -5.22
C ILE A 8 -24.54 10.81 -5.87
N TYR A 9 -23.56 10.21 -5.20
CA TYR A 9 -22.89 9.01 -5.70
C TYR A 9 -23.85 7.84 -5.92
N ARG A 10 -24.70 7.53 -4.94
CA ARG A 10 -25.67 6.43 -5.00
C ARG A 10 -26.74 6.62 -6.06
N TYR A 11 -27.12 7.87 -6.37
CA TYR A 11 -28.09 8.17 -7.42
C TYR A 11 -27.46 8.17 -8.82
N THR A 12 -26.15 8.46 -8.93
CA THR A 12 -25.47 8.56 -10.23
C THR A 12 -24.69 7.31 -10.62
N ARG A 13 -24.52 6.34 -9.72
CA ARG A 13 -23.69 5.14 -9.94
C ARG A 13 -24.43 3.83 -9.61
N PRO A 14 -24.16 2.74 -10.36
CA PRO A 14 -24.70 1.42 -10.04
C PRO A 14 -24.29 0.94 -8.64
N ARG A 15 -25.14 0.09 -8.03
CA ARG A 15 -24.89 -0.45 -6.69
C ARG A 15 -23.55 -1.19 -6.55
N ALA A 16 -23.07 -1.83 -7.62
CA ALA A 16 -21.77 -2.52 -7.64
C ALA A 16 -20.59 -1.61 -7.26
N TYR A 17 -20.72 -0.30 -7.47
CA TYR A 17 -19.66 0.68 -7.19
C TYR A 17 -19.76 1.34 -5.80
N ARG A 18 -20.70 0.92 -4.94
CA ARG A 18 -20.90 1.52 -3.61
C ARG A 18 -19.65 1.51 -2.72
N HIS A 19 -18.74 0.56 -2.92
CA HIS A 19 -17.45 0.52 -2.21
C HIS A 19 -16.59 1.78 -2.41
N ASN A 20 -16.83 2.56 -3.47
CA ASN A 20 -16.11 3.80 -3.77
C ASN A 20 -16.83 5.06 -3.26
N GLU A 21 -18.00 4.95 -2.63
CA GLU A 21 -18.77 6.13 -2.20
C GLU A 21 -18.00 6.99 -1.19
N ASN A 22 -17.11 6.38 -0.40
CA ASN A 22 -16.26 7.07 0.57
C ASN A 22 -14.98 7.67 -0.04
N LEU A 23 -14.74 7.44 -1.33
CA LEU A 23 -13.57 7.94 -2.05
C LEU A 23 -13.95 9.03 -3.07
N TRP A 24 -15.21 9.05 -3.51
CA TRP A 24 -15.72 10.07 -4.43
C TRP A 24 -16.07 11.38 -3.70
N PRO A 25 -15.78 12.57 -4.24
CA PRO A 25 -15.26 12.86 -5.58
C PRO A 25 -13.73 12.95 -5.66
N PHE A 26 -13.02 12.68 -4.56
CA PHE A 26 -11.60 12.98 -4.44
C PHE A 26 -10.70 12.02 -5.20
N THR A 27 -11.14 10.78 -5.39
CA THR A 27 -10.38 9.73 -6.08
C THR A 27 -10.81 9.59 -7.53
N ARG A 28 -9.84 9.61 -8.44
CA ARG A 28 -10.02 9.27 -9.86
C ARG A 28 -9.02 8.19 -10.27
N ILE A 29 -9.54 7.05 -10.72
CA ILE A 29 -8.76 5.90 -11.20
C ILE A 29 -8.96 5.78 -12.70
N THR A 30 -7.86 5.69 -13.44
CA THR A 30 -7.85 5.31 -14.86
C THR A 30 -7.31 3.89 -14.95
N ARG A 31 -7.94 3.07 -15.79
CA ARG A 31 -7.50 1.70 -16.06
C ARG A 31 -6.96 1.58 -17.49
N ALA A 32 -5.93 0.76 -17.68
CA ALA A 32 -5.46 0.39 -19.01
C ALA A 32 -6.43 -0.61 -19.67
N PRO A 33 -6.30 -0.91 -20.98
CA PRO A 33 -7.10 -1.95 -21.64
C PRO A 33 -6.98 -3.33 -20.99
N SER A 34 -5.85 -3.63 -20.34
CA SER A 34 -5.64 -4.85 -19.54
C SER A 34 -6.47 -4.91 -18.25
N GLY A 35 -7.11 -3.81 -17.87
CA GLY A 35 -7.87 -3.67 -16.63
C GLY A 35 -7.05 -3.23 -15.42
N GLU A 36 -5.72 -3.18 -15.50
CA GLU A 36 -4.86 -2.68 -14.41
C GLU A 36 -5.04 -1.17 -14.19
N ILE A 37 -4.65 -0.67 -13.01
CA ILE A 37 -4.66 0.77 -12.72
C ILE A 37 -3.45 1.39 -13.42
N SER A 38 -3.69 2.32 -14.34
CA SER A 38 -2.63 3.04 -15.08
C SER A 38 -2.37 4.44 -14.55
N ALA A 39 -3.37 5.06 -13.93
CA ALA A 39 -3.20 6.35 -13.26
C ALA A 39 -4.15 6.47 -12.08
N LEU A 40 -3.65 7.11 -11.03
CA LEU A 40 -4.42 7.47 -9.86
C LEU A 40 -4.24 8.94 -9.54
N ARG A 41 -5.35 9.64 -9.35
CA ARG A 41 -5.39 10.99 -8.80
C ARG A 41 -6.17 11.01 -7.51
N TYR A 42 -5.64 11.72 -6.53
CA TYR A 42 -6.29 11.95 -5.24
C TYR A 42 -6.26 13.46 -4.91
N LYS A 43 -7.43 14.06 -4.68
CA LYS A 43 -7.61 15.51 -4.44
C LYS A 43 -6.85 16.38 -5.46
N GLY A 44 -6.88 15.98 -6.73
CA GLY A 44 -6.22 16.67 -7.84
C GLY A 44 -4.72 16.37 -8.01
N LYS A 45 -4.05 15.75 -7.02
CA LYS A 45 -2.65 15.35 -7.10
C LYS A 45 -2.51 13.98 -7.77
N THR A 46 -1.49 13.80 -8.60
CA THR A 46 -1.13 12.49 -9.16
C THR A 46 -0.42 11.66 -8.09
N VAL A 47 -0.85 10.42 -7.91
CA VAL A 47 -0.20 9.45 -7.02
C VAL A 47 0.77 8.61 -7.84
N PRO A 48 2.06 8.52 -7.47
CA PRO A 48 3.01 7.63 -8.13
C PRO A 48 2.53 6.18 -8.04
N LEU A 49 2.57 5.47 -9.16
CA LEU A 49 2.19 4.07 -9.25
C LEU A 49 3.20 3.30 -10.10
N VAL A 50 3.36 2.02 -9.78
CA VAL A 50 4.00 1.05 -10.66
C VAL A 50 2.90 0.22 -11.30
N SER A 51 2.91 0.09 -12.63
CA SER A 51 1.93 -0.74 -13.34
C SER A 51 2.17 -2.23 -13.04
N LEU A 52 1.09 -3.01 -12.97
CA LEU A 52 1.20 -4.46 -12.75
C LEU A 52 1.91 -5.14 -13.93
N SER A 53 1.69 -4.63 -15.14
CA SER A 53 2.40 -5.07 -16.34
C SER A 53 3.91 -4.87 -16.24
N ALA A 54 4.39 -3.78 -15.61
CA ALA A 54 5.83 -3.57 -15.37
C ALA A 54 6.39 -4.52 -14.31
N LEU A 55 5.56 -4.96 -13.36
CA LEU A 55 5.96 -5.92 -12.33
C LEU A 55 5.88 -7.38 -12.78
N LYS A 56 5.16 -7.67 -13.86
CA LYS A 56 4.97 -9.03 -14.36
C LYS A 56 6.32 -9.66 -14.69
N ASN A 57 6.62 -10.79 -14.07
CA ASN A 57 7.89 -11.53 -14.21
C ASN A 57 9.14 -10.71 -13.83
N SER A 58 8.99 -9.58 -13.12
CA SER A 58 10.12 -8.75 -12.68
C SER A 58 10.92 -9.36 -11.53
N MET A 59 10.32 -10.29 -10.79
CA MET A 59 10.95 -10.99 -9.67
C MET A 59 10.61 -12.48 -9.74
N GLN A 60 11.59 -13.32 -9.43
CA GLN A 60 11.46 -14.77 -9.33
C GLN A 60 12.39 -15.29 -8.23
N GLY A 61 11.98 -16.33 -7.52
CA GLY A 61 12.78 -16.97 -6.47
C GLY A 61 12.18 -16.79 -5.08
N GLU A 62 13.03 -16.86 -4.07
CA GLU A 62 12.65 -16.78 -2.67
C GLU A 62 12.39 -15.33 -2.23
N VAL A 63 11.45 -15.16 -1.30
CA VAL A 63 11.16 -13.88 -0.64
C VAL A 63 11.02 -14.12 0.85
N LEU A 64 11.64 -13.26 1.66
CA LEU A 64 11.43 -13.30 3.10
C LEU A 64 10.21 -12.45 3.45
N LEU A 65 9.09 -13.11 3.77
CA LEU A 65 7.92 -12.43 4.30
C LEU A 65 8.03 -12.27 5.82
N THR A 66 8.10 -11.03 6.28
CA THR A 66 8.36 -10.67 7.68
C THR A 66 7.13 -10.04 8.31
N ALA A 67 6.63 -10.66 9.37
CA ALA A 67 5.53 -10.17 10.21
C ALA A 67 6.04 -9.73 11.61
N THR A 68 5.12 -9.38 12.52
CA THR A 68 5.41 -8.79 13.85
C THR A 68 5.25 -9.76 15.03
N GLY A 69 5.45 -11.05 14.82
CA GLY A 69 5.32 -12.05 15.88
C GLY A 69 6.49 -11.99 16.89
N PRO A 70 6.28 -12.37 18.18
CA PRO A 70 7.35 -12.47 19.17
C PRO A 70 8.52 -13.39 18.76
N SER A 71 8.25 -14.36 17.89
CA SER A 71 9.25 -15.28 17.34
C SER A 71 10.39 -14.56 16.62
N THR A 72 10.14 -13.40 16.04
CA THR A 72 11.16 -12.60 15.32
C THR A 72 12.30 -12.13 16.21
N ARG A 73 12.12 -12.08 17.54
CA ARG A 73 13.15 -11.61 18.49
C ARG A 73 14.38 -12.50 18.53
N ASN A 74 14.20 -13.80 18.28
CA ASN A 74 15.25 -14.81 18.42
C ASN A 74 15.80 -15.28 17.07
N ILE A 75 15.35 -14.68 15.96
CA ILE A 75 15.86 -15.02 14.62
C ILE A 75 17.15 -14.24 14.39
N ASP A 76 18.21 -14.96 14.06
CA ASP A 76 19.46 -14.36 13.59
C ASP A 76 19.36 -14.06 12.09
N PHE A 77 18.99 -12.81 11.77
CA PHE A 77 18.87 -12.33 10.39
C PHE A 77 20.24 -12.15 9.70
N SER A 78 21.37 -12.26 10.41
CA SER A 78 22.69 -12.16 9.78
C SER A 78 23.00 -13.37 8.88
N LEU A 79 22.33 -14.50 9.11
CA LEU A 79 22.43 -15.72 8.31
C LEU A 79 21.67 -15.62 6.97
N LEU A 80 20.84 -14.58 6.80
CA LEU A 80 20.00 -14.42 5.64
C LEU A 80 20.81 -13.84 4.47
N SER A 81 20.65 -14.43 3.28
CA SER A 81 21.31 -13.89 2.10
C SER A 81 20.82 -12.46 1.83
N LYS A 82 21.77 -11.54 1.68
CA LYS A 82 21.48 -10.13 1.34
C LYS A 82 20.84 -9.96 -0.05
N THR A 83 20.82 -11.02 -0.86
CA THR A 83 20.21 -11.01 -2.19
C THR A 83 18.72 -11.34 -2.16
N ILE A 84 18.18 -11.86 -1.05
CA ILE A 84 16.77 -12.25 -0.95
C ILE A 84 15.94 -10.98 -0.69
N PRO A 85 14.95 -10.66 -1.54
CA PRO A 85 14.01 -9.58 -1.28
C PRO A 85 13.27 -9.79 0.04
N VAL A 86 13.16 -8.73 0.84
CA VAL A 86 12.42 -8.77 2.11
C VAL A 86 11.11 -8.02 1.95
N MET A 87 10.02 -8.72 2.26
CA MET A 87 8.67 -8.18 2.26
C MET A 87 8.19 -7.97 3.68
N GLY A 88 7.99 -6.71 4.08
CA GLY A 88 7.43 -6.37 5.38
C GLY A 88 5.90 -6.27 5.34
N VAL A 89 5.25 -6.61 6.45
CA VAL A 89 3.81 -6.35 6.63
C VAL A 89 3.54 -5.54 7.89
N ASN A 90 2.67 -4.54 7.80
CA ASN A 90 2.21 -3.69 8.90
C ASN A 90 3.37 -3.19 9.80
N GLY A 91 3.52 -3.70 11.02
CA GLY A 91 4.54 -3.25 11.98
C GLY A 91 5.93 -3.88 11.83
N ALA A 92 6.18 -4.69 10.79
CA ALA A 92 7.46 -5.37 10.57
C ALA A 92 8.64 -4.40 10.48
N TRP A 93 8.36 -3.12 10.20
CA TRP A 93 9.27 -1.99 10.21
C TRP A 93 10.09 -1.86 11.50
N HIS A 94 9.64 -2.40 12.63
CA HIS A 94 10.47 -2.45 13.84
C HIS A 94 11.80 -3.21 13.63
N LEU A 95 11.91 -4.03 12.58
CA LEU A 95 13.11 -4.75 12.19
C LEU A 95 13.94 -4.00 11.13
N ALA A 96 13.62 -2.75 10.78
CA ALA A 96 14.32 -1.99 9.74
C ALA A 96 15.82 -1.79 10.02
N ASP A 97 16.24 -1.81 11.30
CA ASP A 97 17.66 -1.74 11.67
C ASP A 97 18.43 -3.04 11.36
N ARG A 98 17.71 -4.15 11.12
CA ARG A 98 18.27 -5.49 10.88
C ARG A 98 17.96 -6.04 9.49
N LEU A 99 16.90 -5.55 8.86
CA LEU A 99 16.39 -6.00 7.58
C LEU A 99 16.17 -4.82 6.64
N HIS A 100 16.63 -4.99 5.40
CA HIS A 100 16.38 -4.02 4.34
C HIS A 100 15.14 -4.45 3.54
N PHE A 101 14.04 -3.72 3.72
CA PHE A 101 12.79 -4.00 3.02
C PHE A 101 12.83 -3.46 1.59
N SER A 102 12.41 -4.28 0.61
CA SER A 102 12.20 -3.85 -0.78
C SER A 102 10.73 -3.89 -1.17
N LEU A 103 9.93 -4.71 -0.48
CA LEU A 103 8.49 -4.81 -0.67
C LEU A 103 7.80 -4.54 0.67
N TYR A 104 6.66 -3.86 0.66
CA TYR A 104 5.92 -3.64 1.89
C TYR A 104 4.42 -3.66 1.66
N THR A 105 3.66 -4.35 2.52
CA THR A 105 2.20 -4.37 2.43
C THR A 105 1.57 -3.81 3.69
N ILE A 106 0.67 -2.84 3.50
CA ILE A 106 -0.15 -2.25 4.56
C ILE A 106 -1.60 -2.18 4.10
N VAL A 107 -2.45 -3.02 4.68
CA VAL A 107 -3.88 -3.08 4.36
C VAL A 107 -4.77 -2.71 5.54
N ASP A 108 -4.23 -2.75 6.75
CA ASP A 108 -4.94 -2.40 7.98
C ASP A 108 -5.06 -0.89 8.13
N MET A 109 -6.30 -0.37 8.12
CA MET A 109 -6.57 1.06 8.26
C MET A 109 -6.30 1.55 9.68
N GLU A 110 -6.43 0.70 10.69
CA GLU A 110 -6.14 1.08 12.07
C GLU A 110 -4.64 1.31 12.26
N PHE A 111 -3.80 0.61 11.49
CA PHE A 111 -2.35 0.81 11.52
C PHE A 111 -1.95 2.21 11.02
N PHE A 112 -2.61 2.73 9.97
CA PHE A 112 -2.40 4.10 9.50
C PHE A 112 -2.72 5.14 10.58
N ASP A 113 -3.78 4.90 11.35
CA ASP A 113 -4.23 5.83 12.40
C ASP A 113 -3.36 5.75 13.67
N LYS A 114 -2.97 4.54 14.08
CA LYS A 114 -2.21 4.32 15.32
C LYS A 114 -0.70 4.52 15.18
N LYS A 115 -0.14 4.35 13.99
CA LYS A 115 1.32 4.35 13.76
C LYS A 115 1.75 5.27 12.62
N PRO A 116 1.33 6.55 12.61
CA PRO A 116 1.64 7.47 11.50
C PRO A 116 3.15 7.67 11.29
N ASP A 117 3.95 7.64 12.36
CA ASP A 117 5.42 7.80 12.25
C ASP A 117 6.08 6.64 11.50
N ILE A 118 5.60 5.42 11.73
CA ILE A 118 6.07 4.23 11.00
C ILE A 118 5.67 4.32 9.53
N ILE A 119 4.44 4.75 9.24
CA ILE A 119 3.98 4.95 7.86
C ILE A 119 4.88 5.96 7.13
N ARG A 120 5.19 7.11 7.76
CA ARG A 120 6.07 8.11 7.16
C ARG A 120 7.45 7.55 6.88
N ALA A 121 8.01 6.77 7.81
CA ALA A 121 9.33 6.15 7.64
C ALA A 121 9.37 5.13 6.50
N ILE A 122 8.29 4.38 6.28
CA ILE A 122 8.16 3.46 5.14
C ILE A 122 8.02 4.23 3.83
N VAL A 123 7.12 5.22 3.78
CA VAL A 123 6.83 6.00 2.56
C VAL A 123 8.02 6.89 2.15
N SER A 124 8.89 7.25 3.09
CA SER A 124 10.10 8.01 2.78
C SER A 124 11.20 7.18 2.10
N GLN A 125 11.06 5.85 2.03
CA GLN A 125 12.04 4.99 1.35
C GLN A 125 11.71 4.85 -0.14
N PRO A 126 12.52 5.42 -1.04
CA PRO A 126 12.27 5.33 -2.48
C PRO A 126 12.42 3.92 -3.07
N GLU A 127 13.18 3.05 -2.42
CA GLU A 127 13.45 1.67 -2.83
C GLU A 127 12.33 0.69 -2.45
N ILE A 128 11.37 1.11 -1.61
CA ILE A 128 10.26 0.26 -1.19
C ILE A 128 9.11 0.34 -2.18
N LEU A 129 8.74 -0.81 -2.74
CA LEU A 129 7.47 -0.98 -3.44
C LEU A 129 6.35 -1.23 -2.43
N LEU A 130 5.54 -0.20 -2.18
CA LEU A 130 4.41 -0.24 -1.25
C LEU A 130 3.13 -0.75 -1.92
N PHE A 131 2.57 -1.82 -1.35
CA PHE A 131 1.24 -2.33 -1.64
C PHE A 131 0.27 -1.86 -0.55
N THR A 132 -0.73 -1.08 -0.96
CA THR A 132 -1.78 -0.63 -0.05
C THR A 132 -3.11 -0.43 -0.78
N THR A 133 -4.16 -0.17 -0.02
CA THR A 133 -5.48 0.13 -0.57
C THR A 133 -5.61 1.62 -0.91
N MET A 134 -6.62 1.97 -1.69
CA MET A 134 -6.96 3.38 -1.93
C MET A 134 -7.22 4.19 -0.64
N HIS A 135 -7.75 3.55 0.40
CA HIS A 135 -7.96 4.21 1.69
C HIS A 135 -6.63 4.46 2.41
N GLY A 136 -5.66 3.55 2.29
CA GLY A 136 -4.30 3.76 2.78
C GLY A 136 -3.62 4.93 2.08
N ILE A 137 -3.74 5.02 0.75
CA ILE A 137 -3.25 6.17 -0.03
C ILE A 137 -3.88 7.48 0.47
N ALA A 138 -5.20 7.50 0.70
CA ALA A 138 -5.88 8.67 1.23
C ALA A 138 -5.33 9.07 2.61
N LYS A 139 -5.06 8.11 3.51
CA LYS A 139 -4.47 8.35 4.83
C LYS A 139 -3.02 8.83 4.78
N ILE A 140 -2.25 8.44 3.76
CA ILE A 140 -0.87 8.91 3.56
C ILE A 140 -0.83 10.37 3.08
N LEU A 141 -1.81 10.77 2.26
CA LEU A 141 -1.82 12.06 1.57
C LEU A 141 -2.63 13.16 2.27
N ASP A 142 -3.44 12.80 3.27
CA ASP A 142 -4.22 13.71 4.12
C ASP A 142 -3.48 14.06 5.41
#